data_AF-A0A6M0FN24-F1
#
_entry.id   AF-A0A6M0FN24-F1
#
_cell.length_a   1.000
_cell.length_b   1.000
_cell.length_c   1.000
_cell.angle_alpha   90.00
_cell.angle_beta   90.00
_cell.angle_gamma   90.00
#
_symmetry.space_group_name_H-M   'P 1'
#
loop_
_entity.id
_entity.type
_entity.pdbx_description
1 polymer ?
#
loop_
_entity_poly.entity_id
_entity_poly.type
_entity_poly.pdbx_seq_one_letter_code
_entity_poly.pdbx_strand_id
1 'polypeptide(L)'
;MPRIFGTTLDNIPPPIQNLNIPDIHSIKLESPERNSLKVGIVWKTNPHHTSATKRSCKLTDFQSILDIAGITFYSLQKEPGVDIQLLKTLPILDLSSQLNDFADTAGIITQLDLVITVDTAVAHLAGTLGKPLMLTIIGQILRKHKVIYSQPKISIKKLLN
;
A
#
# COMPACT_ATOMS: atom_id res chain seq x y z
N MET A 1 -5.78 -22.35 -1.63
CA MET A 1 -6.18 -23.76 -1.53
C MET A 1 -5.00 -24.68 -1.89
N PRO A 2 -4.02 -24.91 -0.98
CA PRO A 2 -2.81 -25.68 -1.30
C PRO A 2 -3.05 -27.19 -1.49
N ARG A 3 -4.02 -27.76 -0.76
CA ARG A 3 -4.28 -29.21 -0.72
C ARG A 3 -4.76 -29.81 -2.05
N ILE A 4 -5.34 -29.00 -2.94
CA ILE A 4 -5.88 -29.46 -4.23
C ILE A 4 -4.80 -29.47 -5.33
N PHE A 5 -3.78 -28.62 -5.21
CA PHE A 5 -2.76 -28.42 -6.25
C PHE A 5 -1.44 -29.14 -5.95
N GLY A 6 -1.35 -29.94 -4.88
CA GLY A 6 -0.13 -30.66 -4.53
C GLY A 6 1.08 -29.75 -4.26
N THR A 7 0.83 -28.47 -3.91
CA THR A 7 1.90 -27.50 -3.65
C THR A 7 2.54 -27.78 -2.30
N THR A 8 3.76 -28.32 -2.34
CA THR A 8 4.70 -28.36 -1.20
C THR A 8 5.51 -27.07 -1.16
N LEU A 9 6.15 -26.74 -0.03
CA LEU A 9 7.05 -25.57 0.05
C LEU A 9 8.08 -25.54 -1.09
N ASP A 10 8.53 -26.72 -1.51
CA ASP A 10 9.52 -26.91 -2.57
C ASP A 10 8.99 -26.70 -3.99
N ASN A 11 7.67 -26.72 -4.17
CA ASN A 11 7.01 -26.62 -5.48
C ASN A 11 6.05 -25.41 -5.57
N ILE A 12 6.18 -24.45 -4.65
CA ILE A 12 5.55 -23.15 -4.78
C ILE A 12 6.29 -22.41 -5.90
N PRO A 13 5.59 -22.00 -6.99
CA PRO A 13 6.22 -21.19 -8.02
C PRO A 13 6.86 -19.96 -7.38
N PRO A 14 8.09 -19.60 -7.74
CA PRO A 14 8.68 -18.36 -7.25
C PRO A 14 7.75 -17.19 -7.62
N PRO A 15 7.68 -16.13 -6.79
CA PRO A 15 6.94 -14.92 -7.16
C PRO A 15 7.35 -14.50 -8.57
N ILE A 16 6.39 -14.15 -9.41
CA ILE A 16 6.69 -13.74 -10.79
C ILE A 16 7.56 -12.48 -10.71
N GLN A 17 8.85 -12.66 -10.98
CA GLN A 17 9.81 -11.56 -11.05
C GLN A 17 9.74 -11.02 -12.48
N ASN A 18 9.54 -9.71 -12.60
CA ASN A 18 9.39 -9.00 -13.88
C ASN A 18 8.09 -9.33 -14.62
N LEU A 19 6.96 -8.90 -14.07
CA LEU A 19 5.77 -8.68 -14.90
C LEU A 19 6.19 -7.75 -16.05
N ASN A 20 5.95 -8.13 -17.30
CA ASN A 20 6.10 -7.21 -18.43
C ASN A 20 4.96 -6.21 -18.32
N ILE A 21 5.20 -5.14 -17.59
CA ILE A 21 4.22 -4.07 -17.42
C ILE A 21 4.24 -3.31 -18.76
N PRO A 22 3.17 -3.36 -19.58
CA PRO A 22 3.11 -2.59 -20.81
C PRO A 22 3.40 -1.14 -20.46
N ASP A 23 4.24 -0.49 -21.25
CA ASP A 23 4.80 0.84 -21.00
C ASP A 23 3.73 1.78 -20.43
N ILE A 24 3.67 1.92 -19.09
CA ILE A 24 2.65 2.72 -18.39
C ILE A 24 3.08 4.17 -18.49
N HIS A 25 3.04 4.68 -19.71
CA HIS A 25 3.25 6.07 -20.00
C HIS A 25 2.03 6.86 -19.58
N SER A 26 2.08 7.53 -18.43
CA SER A 26 1.47 8.87 -18.30
C SER A 26 1.51 9.47 -16.90
N ILE A 27 1.40 8.66 -15.84
CA ILE A 27 1.20 9.24 -14.50
C ILE A 27 2.53 9.39 -13.80
N LYS A 28 3.07 10.61 -13.74
CA LYS A 28 4.26 10.91 -12.92
C LYS A 28 3.82 11.40 -11.55
N LEU A 29 4.22 10.70 -10.50
CA LEU A 29 3.96 11.15 -9.13
C LEU A 29 4.85 12.34 -8.79
N GLU A 30 4.24 13.51 -8.74
CA GLU A 30 4.85 14.69 -8.15
C GLU A 30 5.06 14.44 -6.65
N SER A 31 6.26 14.78 -6.18
CA SER A 31 6.52 14.89 -4.75
C SER A 31 6.78 16.36 -4.43
N PRO A 32 6.13 16.93 -3.40
CA PRO A 32 6.45 18.27 -2.92
C PRO A 32 7.90 18.37 -2.44
N GLU A 33 8.52 17.25 -2.06
CA GLU A 33 9.91 17.19 -1.60
C GLU A 33 10.77 16.32 -2.50
N ARG A 34 11.93 16.85 -2.92
CA ARG A 34 12.79 16.24 -3.95
C ARG A 34 13.46 14.92 -3.53
N ASN A 35 13.40 14.55 -2.24
CA ASN A 35 14.04 13.36 -1.64
C ASN A 35 13.15 12.67 -0.59
N SER A 36 11.83 12.86 -0.63
CA SER A 36 10.95 12.18 0.31
C SER A 36 10.70 10.72 -0.08
N LEU A 37 10.50 9.88 0.93
CA LEU A 37 10.02 8.51 0.79
C LEU A 37 8.55 8.55 0.33
N LYS A 38 8.24 7.94 -0.82
CA LYS A 38 6.87 7.92 -1.35
C LYS A 38 6.12 6.70 -0.84
N VAL A 39 5.09 6.93 -0.04
CA VAL A 39 4.31 5.87 0.62
C VAL A 39 2.87 5.89 0.13
N GLY A 40 2.42 4.79 -0.49
CA GLY A 40 1.01 4.60 -0.86
C GLY A 40 0.22 4.00 0.29
N ILE A 41 -1.01 4.48 0.52
CA ILE A 41 -1.90 3.94 1.56
C ILE A 41 -3.26 3.50 1.01
N VAL A 42 -3.80 2.41 1.57
CA VAL A 42 -5.17 1.95 1.35
C VAL A 42 -5.73 1.43 2.67
N TRP A 43 -6.89 1.95 3.08
CA TRP A 43 -7.44 1.67 4.41
C TRP A 43 -8.77 0.91 4.37
N LYS A 44 -9.42 0.86 3.20
CA LYS A 44 -10.74 0.21 3.05
C LYS A 44 -10.76 -0.79 1.90
N THR A 45 -11.36 -1.94 2.17
CA THR A 45 -11.80 -2.87 1.12
C THR A 45 -13.12 -2.40 0.51
N ASN A 46 -13.44 -2.82 -0.71
CA ASN A 46 -14.73 -2.51 -1.34
C ASN A 46 -15.91 -2.98 -0.44
N PRO A 47 -16.87 -2.07 -0.11
CA PRO A 47 -17.95 -2.32 0.83
C PRO A 47 -18.95 -3.39 0.38
N HIS A 48 -18.99 -3.74 -0.91
CA HIS A 48 -19.85 -4.80 -1.43
C HIS A 48 -19.41 -6.22 -1.03
N HIS A 49 -18.22 -6.38 -0.45
CA HIS A 49 -17.81 -7.66 0.13
C HIS A 49 -18.33 -7.83 1.56
N THR A 50 -18.91 -9.00 1.86
CA THR A 50 -19.48 -9.35 3.17
C THR A 50 -18.49 -9.28 4.34
N SER A 51 -17.18 -9.32 4.07
CA SER A 51 -16.10 -9.21 5.05
C SER A 51 -15.44 -7.83 5.09
N ALA A 52 -15.97 -6.84 4.37
CA ALA A 52 -15.31 -5.54 4.20
C ALA A 52 -15.11 -4.78 5.51
N THR A 53 -16.08 -4.85 6.41
CA THR A 53 -16.02 -4.20 7.73
C THR A 53 -14.95 -4.80 8.64
N LYS A 54 -14.64 -6.10 8.50
CA LYS A 54 -13.63 -6.80 9.31
C LYS A 54 -12.21 -6.64 8.78
N ARG A 55 -12.06 -6.15 7.54
CA ARG A 55 -10.76 -6.01 6.85
C ARG A 55 -10.43 -4.55 6.52
N SER A 56 -11.21 -3.59 7.02
CA SER A 56 -10.94 -2.16 6.84
C SER A 56 -10.49 -1.53 8.15
N CYS A 57 -9.71 -0.47 8.06
CA CYS A 57 -9.35 0.41 9.18
C CYS A 57 -9.84 1.84 8.91
N LYS A 58 -9.71 2.72 9.90
CA LYS A 58 -10.07 4.13 9.73
C LYS A 58 -8.90 4.88 9.12
N LEU A 59 -9.18 5.85 8.26
CA LEU A 59 -8.14 6.75 7.74
C LEU A 59 -7.41 7.48 8.89
N THR A 60 -8.13 7.81 9.97
CA THR A 60 -7.57 8.42 11.18
C THR A 60 -6.49 7.57 11.86
N ASP A 61 -6.47 6.26 11.64
CA ASP A 61 -5.46 5.38 12.23
C ASP A 61 -4.06 5.74 11.70
N PHE A 62 -3.97 6.30 10.50
CA PHE A 62 -2.70 6.72 9.91
C PHE A 62 -2.17 8.05 10.46
N GLN A 63 -2.96 8.85 11.19
CA GLN A 63 -2.56 10.20 11.62
C GLN A 63 -1.20 10.25 12.32
N SER A 64 -0.91 9.25 13.16
CA SER A 64 0.36 9.18 13.91
C SER A 64 1.63 9.09 13.06
N ILE A 65 1.52 8.66 11.80
CA ILE A 65 2.67 8.55 10.88
C ILE A 65 2.70 9.67 9.84
N LEU A 66 1.65 10.48 9.72
CA LEU A 66 1.55 11.53 8.71
C LEU A 66 2.49 12.72 8.98
N ASP A 67 2.89 12.92 10.23
CA ASP A 67 3.77 14.03 10.64
C ASP A 67 5.28 13.68 10.54
N ILE A 68 5.63 12.48 10.07
CA ILE A 68 7.02 12.06 9.93
C ILE A 68 7.66 12.81 8.75
N ALA A 69 8.66 13.64 9.05
CA ALA A 69 9.39 14.41 8.06
C ALA A 69 10.08 13.51 7.01
N GLY A 70 10.12 13.98 5.76
CA GLY A 70 10.73 13.25 4.65
C GLY A 70 9.90 12.08 4.12
N ILE A 71 8.62 11.97 4.50
CA ILE A 71 7.68 11.02 3.92
C ILE A 71 6.57 11.79 3.19
N THR A 72 6.23 11.36 1.99
CA THR A 72 5.06 11.85 1.25
C THR A 72 4.07 10.71 1.10
N PHE A 73 2.85 10.93 1.59
CA PHE A 73 1.78 9.95 1.55
C PHE A 73 0.86 10.17 0.34
N TYR A 74 0.52 9.07 -0.32
CA TYR A 74 -0.38 9.03 -1.48
C TYR A 74 -1.54 8.08 -1.19
N SER A 75 -2.78 8.52 -1.37
CA SER A 75 -3.95 7.64 -1.27
C SER A 75 -4.08 6.83 -2.55
N LEU A 76 -4.05 5.50 -2.42
CA LEU A 76 -4.37 4.55 -3.49
C LEU A 76 -5.81 4.01 -3.37
N GLN A 77 -6.65 4.65 -2.56
CA GLN A 77 -8.05 4.27 -2.39
C GLN A 77 -8.86 4.80 -3.58
N LYS A 78 -9.24 3.90 -4.52
CA LYS A 78 -10.03 4.26 -5.72
C LYS A 78 -11.36 4.95 -5.37
N GLU A 79 -12.06 4.44 -4.36
CA GLU A 79 -13.37 4.95 -3.95
C GLU A 79 -13.33 5.32 -2.46
N PRO A 80 -12.88 6.54 -2.11
CA PRO A 80 -12.80 6.97 -0.71
C PRO A 80 -14.17 7.26 -0.09
N GLY A 81 -15.20 7.50 -0.92
CA GLY A 81 -16.58 7.75 -0.46
C GLY A 81 -16.65 8.92 0.51
N VAL A 82 -17.24 8.71 1.69
CA VAL A 82 -17.36 9.75 2.73
C VAL A 82 -16.02 10.23 3.28
N ASP A 83 -14.95 9.43 3.19
CA ASP A 83 -13.64 9.80 3.73
C ASP A 83 -12.94 10.86 2.87
N ILE A 84 -13.43 11.15 1.66
CA ILE A 84 -12.83 12.15 0.78
C ILE A 84 -12.70 13.52 1.43
N GLN A 85 -13.64 13.87 2.33
CA GLN A 85 -13.59 15.15 3.05
C GLN A 85 -12.48 15.16 4.09
N LEU A 86 -12.27 14.04 4.80
CA LEU A 86 -11.16 13.90 5.75
C LEU A 86 -9.82 13.82 5.02
N LEU A 87 -9.77 13.15 3.86
CA LEU A 87 -8.54 13.06 3.07
C LEU A 87 -8.01 14.44 2.67
N LYS A 88 -8.90 15.37 2.33
CA LYS A 88 -8.56 16.77 2.00
C LYS A 88 -7.99 17.57 3.18
N THR A 89 -8.19 17.14 4.42
CA THR A 89 -7.65 17.83 5.60
C THR A 89 -6.34 17.23 6.10
N LEU A 90 -5.90 16.12 5.52
CA LEU A 90 -4.68 15.41 5.89
C LEU A 90 -3.57 15.69 4.86
N PRO A 91 -2.28 15.59 5.23
CA PRO A 91 -1.16 15.73 4.30
C PRO A 91 -0.98 14.46 3.45
N ILE A 92 -2.04 14.04 2.76
CA ILE A 92 -2.09 12.87 1.90
C ILE A 92 -2.55 13.33 0.51
N LEU A 93 -1.77 13.02 -0.51
CA LEU A 93 -2.11 13.32 -1.89
C LEU A 93 -3.12 12.31 -2.41
N ASP A 94 -4.32 12.78 -2.75
CA ASP A 94 -5.37 11.91 -3.29
C ASP A 94 -5.12 11.57 -4.76
N LEU A 95 -4.98 10.28 -5.08
CA LEU A 95 -4.84 9.78 -6.44
C LEU A 95 -6.10 9.07 -6.93
N SER A 96 -7.21 9.10 -6.18
CA SER A 96 -8.44 8.36 -6.52
C SER A 96 -8.93 8.57 -7.96
N SER A 97 -8.85 9.81 -8.48
CA SER A 97 -9.22 10.17 -9.85
C SER A 97 -8.27 9.67 -10.93
N GLN A 98 -7.07 9.21 -10.55
CA GLN A 98 -6.04 8.69 -11.45
C GLN A 98 -6.06 7.15 -11.51
N LEU A 99 -6.96 6.49 -10.77
CA LEU A 99 -7.04 5.03 -10.64
C LEU A 99 -8.20 4.46 -11.46
N ASN A 100 -8.14 4.52 -12.78
CA ASN A 100 -9.23 4.04 -13.64
C ASN A 100 -9.24 2.51 -13.71
N ASP A 101 -8.07 1.89 -13.83
CA ASP A 101 -7.90 0.45 -13.88
C ASP A 101 -6.68 -0.05 -13.07
N PHE A 102 -6.40 -1.35 -13.17
CA PHE A 102 -5.24 -1.95 -12.50
C PHE A 102 -3.91 -1.58 -13.15
N ALA A 103 -3.88 -1.21 -14.43
CA ALA A 103 -2.67 -0.75 -15.09
C ALA A 103 -2.27 0.62 -14.52
N ASP A 104 -3.19 1.58 -14.42
CA ASP A 104 -2.95 2.88 -13.77
C ASP A 104 -2.42 2.70 -12.33
N THR A 105 -3.11 1.83 -11.57
CA THR A 105 -2.73 1.50 -10.20
C THR A 105 -1.32 0.90 -10.13
N ALA A 106 -0.96 -0.01 -11.05
CA ALA A 106 0.36 -0.61 -11.12
C ALA A 106 1.43 0.44 -11.45
N GLY A 107 1.18 1.33 -12.40
CA GLY A 107 2.10 2.39 -12.80
C GLY A 107 2.41 3.35 -11.66
N ILE A 108 1.39 3.72 -10.88
CA ILE A 108 1.57 4.50 -9.66
C ILE A 108 2.40 3.71 -8.63
N ILE A 109 2.05 2.46 -8.35
CA ILE A 109 2.78 1.61 -7.39
C ILE A 109 4.25 1.45 -7.78
N THR A 110 4.59 1.37 -9.08
CA THR A 110 5.99 1.27 -9.52
C THR A 110 6.86 2.47 -9.11
N GLN A 111 6.25 3.63 -8.86
CA GLN A 111 6.94 4.86 -8.44
C GLN A 111 7.00 5.03 -6.93
N LEU A 112 6.34 4.15 -6.16
CA LEU A 112 6.36 4.18 -4.70
C LEU A 112 7.54 3.37 -4.15
N ASP A 113 7.98 3.78 -2.96
CA ASP A 113 8.99 3.08 -2.18
C ASP A 113 8.36 2.05 -1.23
N LEU A 114 7.13 2.31 -0.77
CA LEU A 114 6.37 1.44 0.14
C LEU A 114 4.86 1.55 -0.12
N VAL A 115 4.15 0.44 0.04
CA VAL A 115 2.69 0.40 0.09
C VAL A 115 2.24 -0.10 1.47
N ILE A 116 1.38 0.65 2.14
CA ILE A 116 0.72 0.26 3.39
C ILE A 116 -0.77 0.05 3.09
N THR A 117 -1.28 -1.18 3.22
CA THR A 117 -2.66 -1.47 2.82
C THR A 117 -3.30 -2.50 3.73
N VAL A 118 -4.62 -2.49 3.82
CA VAL A 118 -5.37 -3.68 4.27
C VAL A 118 -5.35 -4.78 3.19
N ASP A 119 -5.90 -5.96 3.46
CA ASP A 119 -5.99 -7.08 2.51
C ASP A 119 -6.92 -6.74 1.32
N THR A 120 -6.36 -6.10 0.29
CA THR A 120 -7.05 -5.63 -0.92
C THR A 120 -6.36 -6.11 -2.20
N ALA A 121 -6.99 -5.90 -3.36
CA ALA A 121 -6.35 -6.10 -4.66
C ALA A 121 -5.05 -5.30 -4.83
N VAL A 122 -4.94 -4.13 -4.19
CA VAL A 122 -3.71 -3.31 -4.18
C VAL A 122 -2.57 -4.03 -3.46
N ALA A 123 -2.85 -4.77 -2.38
CA ALA A 123 -1.84 -5.58 -1.69
C ALA A 123 -1.26 -6.67 -2.59
N HIS A 124 -2.14 -7.40 -3.29
CA HIS A 124 -1.72 -8.43 -4.23
C HIS A 124 -0.97 -7.85 -5.43
N LEU A 125 -1.42 -6.71 -5.96
CA LEU A 125 -0.76 -6.03 -7.06
C LEU A 125 0.64 -5.55 -6.65
N ALA A 126 0.79 -4.88 -5.51
CA ALA A 126 2.08 -4.45 -4.99
C ALA A 126 3.03 -5.63 -4.75
N GLY A 127 2.55 -6.73 -4.18
CA GLY A 127 3.33 -7.96 -3.99
C GLY A 127 3.78 -8.57 -5.33
N THR A 128 2.91 -8.58 -6.33
CA THR A 128 3.22 -9.04 -7.70
C THR A 128 4.27 -8.17 -8.37
N LEU A 129 4.26 -6.86 -8.10
CA LEU A 129 5.25 -5.89 -8.62
C LEU A 129 6.58 -5.89 -7.84
N GLY A 130 6.74 -6.76 -6.84
CA GLY A 130 7.94 -6.82 -6.01
C GLY A 130 8.15 -5.59 -5.13
N LYS A 131 7.09 -4.82 -4.87
CA LYS A 131 7.17 -3.61 -4.04
C LYS A 131 7.14 -3.95 -2.55
N PRO A 132 7.92 -3.22 -1.72
CA PRO A 132 7.79 -3.31 -0.28
C PRO A 132 6.33 -3.06 0.13
N LEU A 133 5.77 -3.99 0.89
CA LEU A 133 4.37 -4.03 1.25
C LEU A 133 4.22 -4.27 2.75
N MET A 134 3.33 -3.50 3.38
CA MET A 134 2.98 -3.62 4.78
C MET A 134 1.47 -3.81 4.89
N LEU A 135 1.07 -4.99 5.37
CA LEU A 135 -0.34 -5.29 5.61
C LEU A 135 -0.76 -4.76 6.97
N THR A 136 -1.69 -3.80 6.98
CA THR A 136 -2.25 -3.26 8.20
C THR A 136 -3.19 -4.29 8.84
N ILE A 137 -2.75 -4.87 9.94
CA ILE A 137 -3.61 -5.66 10.82
C ILE A 137 -4.28 -4.67 11.79
N ILE A 138 -5.61 -4.74 11.94
CA ILE A 138 -6.49 -3.83 12.70
C ILE A 138 -6.08 -3.62 14.19
N GLY A 139 -5.06 -4.30 14.71
CA GLY A 139 -4.51 -4.10 16.05
C GLY A 139 -3.09 -3.53 16.15
N GLN A 140 -2.35 -3.34 15.05
CA GLN A 140 -0.93 -2.96 15.11
C GLN A 140 -0.69 -1.45 15.16
N ILE A 141 -1.57 -0.64 14.56
CA ILE A 141 -1.40 0.83 14.57
C ILE A 141 -1.54 1.40 16.00
N LEU A 142 -2.36 0.76 16.85
CA LEU A 142 -2.54 1.17 18.25
C LEU A 142 -1.48 0.61 19.21
N ARG A 143 -0.62 -0.32 18.78
CA ARG A 143 0.45 -0.88 19.61
C ARG A 143 1.74 -0.08 19.41
N LYS A 144 1.85 0.99 20.20
CA LYS A 144 3.06 1.79 20.44
C LYS A 144 4.37 1.00 20.20
N HIS A 145 5.16 1.47 19.25
CA HIS A 145 6.63 1.34 19.17
C HIS A 145 7.29 -0.06 19.08
N LYS A 146 6.61 -1.15 18.68
CA LYS A 146 7.32 -2.44 18.61
C LYS A 146 6.74 -3.44 17.60
N VAL A 147 6.92 -3.18 16.30
CA VAL A 147 6.80 -4.24 15.29
C VAL A 147 8.11 -4.31 14.51
N ILE A 148 8.84 -5.39 14.78
CA ILE A 148 10.09 -5.79 14.16
C ILE A 148 9.74 -6.35 12.78
N TYR A 149 10.22 -5.69 11.72
CA TYR A 149 10.11 -6.19 10.35
C TYR A 149 11.18 -7.25 10.08
N SER A 150 10.78 -8.47 9.75
CA SER A 150 11.64 -9.56 9.32
C SER A 150 11.32 -9.93 7.88
N GLN A 151 12.02 -9.31 6.93
CA GLN A 151 12.49 -9.88 5.66
C GLN A 151 13.72 -9.07 5.18
N PRO A 152 14.70 -9.70 4.51
CA PRO A 152 16.07 -9.21 4.45
C PRO A 152 16.28 -8.12 3.40
N LYS A 153 17.09 -7.12 3.77
CA LYS A 153 17.65 -6.02 2.93
C LYS A 153 16.78 -4.78 2.66
N ILE A 154 15.94 -4.35 3.59
CA ILE A 154 15.63 -2.92 3.72
C ILE A 154 15.99 -2.52 5.14
N SER A 155 17.09 -1.79 5.29
CA SER A 155 17.54 -1.30 6.59
C SER A 155 16.64 -0.15 7.02
N ILE A 156 15.50 -0.47 7.62
CA ILE A 156 14.54 0.47 8.27
C ILE A 156 15.17 1.10 9.54
N LYS A 157 16.44 0.83 9.84
CA LYS A 157 17.19 1.43 10.97
C LYS A 157 17.38 2.95 10.88
N LYS A 158 17.00 3.61 9.78
CA LYS A 158 17.13 5.07 9.64
C LYS A 158 15.84 5.86 9.92
N LEU A 159 14.74 5.19 10.23
CA LEU A 159 13.42 5.81 10.50
C LEU A 159 13.14 6.08 11.98
N LEU A 160 14.08 5.79 12.90
CA LEU A 160 13.88 5.93 14.34
C LEU A 160 15.11 6.45 15.11
N ASN A 161 15.97 7.26 14.48
CA ASN A 161 17.02 8.03 15.18
C ASN A 161 16.99 9.48 14.72
#